data_AF-A0A0S4WZK2-F1
#
_entry.id   AF-A0A0S4WZK2-F1
#
_cell.length_a   1.000
_cell.length_b   1.000
_cell.length_c   1.000
_cell.angle_alpha   90.00
_cell.angle_beta   90.00
_cell.angle_gamma   90.00
#
_symmetry.space_group_name_H-M   'P 1'
#
loop_
_entity.id
_entity.type
_entity.pdbx_description
1 polymer ?
#
loop_
_entity_poly.entity_id
_entity_poly.type
_entity_poly.pdbx_seq_one_letter_code
_entity_poly.pdbx_strand_id
1 'polypeptide(L)'
;MPLPLILAGMAVEELVVWGLGLLATSYVAANAAKGTAKVLQQAMENAQSTPTTQTDTTTIVGKGKMNCGEGGKYEDLLKKTGDGKLDRDHVPSKAALQEAAKNLIEEYGIDLTKTQLSALFGDTGLISKQGKAIAIPKKDHQKHSETYGRRNSPEKIKGDAEDLQKAAQRDTKTIEEAEGKDMDDECAEKYKKEADEIRKKTNAEYERDLLKLIKEVKEKIK
;
A
#
# COMPACT_ATOMS: atom_id res chain seq x y z
N MET A 1 14.87 66.99 30.59
CA MET A 1 13.45 66.89 30.98
C MET A 1 12.89 65.58 30.40
N PRO A 2 12.13 64.74 31.11
CA PRO A 2 12.07 64.46 32.55
C PRO A 2 12.44 62.99 32.92
N LEU A 3 12.60 62.82 34.23
CA LEU A 3 12.73 61.65 35.14
C LEU A 3 11.57 60.60 35.05
N PRO A 4 11.47 59.56 35.92
CA PRO A 4 12.45 58.63 36.52
C PRO A 4 11.89 57.18 36.76
N LEU A 5 12.65 56.36 37.51
CA LEU A 5 12.28 55.37 38.58
C LEU A 5 10.92 54.62 38.47
N ILE A 6 10.84 53.33 38.82
CA ILE A 6 10.79 52.87 40.22
C ILE A 6 11.21 51.39 40.30
N LEU A 7 12.07 51.12 41.27
CA LEU A 7 12.31 49.81 41.86
C LEU A 7 11.33 49.62 43.03
N ALA A 8 10.50 48.59 43.00
CA ALA A 8 9.82 47.96 44.14
C ALA A 8 9.23 46.65 43.60
N GLY A 9 9.45 45.47 44.17
CA GLY A 9 9.23 45.12 45.56
C GLY A 9 8.10 44.09 45.59
N MET A 10 8.48 42.82 45.73
CA MET A 10 7.75 41.68 46.31
C MET A 10 6.21 41.63 46.21
N ALA A 11 5.70 40.57 45.58
CA ALA A 11 4.60 39.77 46.12
C ALA A 11 4.59 38.40 45.42
N VAL A 12 5.10 37.38 46.11
CA VAL A 12 4.92 35.98 45.74
C VAL A 12 3.85 35.47 46.70
N GLU A 13 2.58 35.55 46.29
CA GLU A 13 1.51 34.86 47.00
C GLU A 13 0.57 34.17 46.00
N GLU A 14 0.41 32.88 46.27
CA GLU A 14 -0.73 32.01 46.02
C GLU A 14 -1.23 31.82 44.58
N LEU A 15 -0.79 30.70 43.99
CA LEU A 15 -1.71 29.80 43.27
C LEU A 15 -1.17 28.38 43.33
N VAL A 16 -1.26 27.81 44.54
CA VAL A 16 -1.45 26.38 44.71
C VAL A 16 -2.90 26.07 44.32
N VAL A 17 -3.14 24.83 43.89
CA VAL A 17 -4.41 24.22 43.47
C VAL A 17 -4.72 24.38 41.97
N TRP A 18 -4.25 23.39 41.21
CA TRP A 18 -4.98 22.51 40.26
C TRP A 18 -3.97 21.80 39.31
N GLY A 19 -2.79 21.46 39.82
CA GLY A 19 -1.87 20.52 39.17
C GLY A 19 -2.27 19.08 39.47
N LEU A 20 -3.27 18.54 38.77
CA LEU A 20 -3.53 17.08 38.69
C LEU A 20 -4.46 16.64 37.55
N GLY A 21 -4.85 17.52 36.63
CA GLY A 21 -5.80 17.18 35.56
C GLY A 21 -5.24 17.03 34.14
N LEU A 22 -4.03 17.53 33.84
CA LEU A 22 -3.59 17.72 32.44
C LEU A 22 -2.43 16.83 31.96
N LEU A 23 -1.89 15.96 32.83
CA LEU A 23 -0.79 15.04 32.47
C LEU A 23 -1.25 13.62 32.14
N ALA A 24 -2.50 13.26 32.44
CA ALA A 24 -3.03 11.91 32.17
C ALA A 24 -3.59 11.75 30.75
N THR A 25 -4.07 12.83 30.11
CA THR A 25 -4.64 12.79 28.76
C THR A 25 -3.58 12.70 27.65
N SER A 26 -2.38 13.27 27.86
CA SER A 26 -1.28 13.19 26.90
C SER A 26 -0.56 11.83 26.93
N TYR A 27 -0.51 11.15 28.07
CA TYR A 27 0.16 9.85 28.21
C TYR A 27 -0.63 8.70 27.57
N VAL A 28 -1.98 8.76 27.60
CA VAL A 28 -2.84 7.74 26.99
C VAL A 28 -2.82 7.82 25.47
N ALA A 29 -2.87 9.03 24.88
CA ALA A 29 -2.80 9.23 23.44
C ALA A 29 -1.45 8.80 22.84
N ALA A 30 -0.33 9.13 23.52
CA ALA A 30 1.01 8.74 23.07
C ALA A 30 1.24 7.22 23.13
N ASN A 31 0.63 6.51 24.09
CA ASN A 31 0.74 5.06 24.18
C ASN A 31 -0.18 4.32 23.19
N ALA A 32 -1.35 4.88 22.86
CA ALA A 32 -2.22 4.34 21.81
C ALA A 32 -1.54 4.42 20.43
N ALA A 33 -0.96 5.57 20.08
CA ALA A 33 -0.23 5.77 18.81
C ALA A 33 1.03 4.89 18.68
N LYS A 34 1.76 4.66 19.78
CA LYS A 34 2.90 3.71 19.80
C LYS A 34 2.44 2.25 19.69
N GLY A 35 1.27 1.93 20.24
CA GLY A 35 0.65 0.61 20.12
C GLY A 35 0.22 0.30 18.70
N THR A 36 -0.41 1.25 18.00
CA THR A 36 -0.83 1.11 16.60
C THR A 36 0.36 1.03 15.65
N ALA A 37 1.39 1.86 15.84
CA ALA A 37 2.63 1.77 15.05
C ALA A 37 3.33 0.41 15.22
N LYS A 38 3.43 -0.12 16.45
CA LYS A 38 4.03 -1.44 16.70
C LYS A 38 3.22 -2.58 16.09
N VAL A 39 1.88 -2.48 16.12
CA VAL A 39 0.98 -3.47 15.51
C VAL A 39 1.06 -3.42 13.98
N LEU A 40 1.13 -2.22 13.40
CA LEU A 40 1.33 -2.03 11.97
C LEU A 40 2.66 -2.66 11.55
N GLN A 41 3.72 -2.41 12.31
CA GLN A 41 5.03 -3.00 12.07
C GLN A 41 5.06 -4.52 12.25
N GLN A 42 4.31 -5.08 13.20
CA GLN A 42 4.23 -6.52 13.39
C GLN A 42 3.36 -7.22 12.32
N ALA A 43 2.32 -6.56 11.81
CA ALA A 43 1.60 -7.01 10.62
C ALA A 43 2.50 -6.96 9.37
N MET A 44 3.42 -5.98 9.29
CA MET A 44 4.41 -5.87 8.22
C MET A 44 5.45 -7.00 8.27
N GLU A 45 6.00 -7.31 9.45
CA GLU A 45 6.90 -8.46 9.60
C GLU A 45 6.18 -9.75 9.21
N ASN A 46 4.93 -9.95 9.61
CA ASN A 46 4.17 -11.15 9.21
C ASN A 46 3.85 -11.20 7.71
N ALA A 47 3.70 -10.06 7.03
CA ALA A 47 3.53 -10.00 5.57
C ALA A 47 4.85 -10.23 4.79
N GLN A 48 6.00 -10.03 5.44
CA GLN A 48 7.34 -10.25 4.87
C GLN A 48 7.98 -11.59 5.27
N SER A 49 7.60 -12.17 6.42
CA SER A 49 8.37 -13.22 7.11
C SER A 49 7.88 -14.65 6.92
N THR A 50 6.89 -14.93 6.06
CA THR A 50 6.57 -16.33 5.72
C THR A 50 7.57 -16.85 4.69
N PRO A 51 8.49 -17.77 5.06
CA PRO A 51 9.36 -18.43 4.10
C PRO A 51 8.54 -19.60 3.55
N THR A 52 7.89 -19.38 2.42
CA THR A 52 7.46 -20.48 1.57
C THR A 52 8.26 -20.41 0.30
N THR A 53 8.87 -21.53 -0.06
CA THR A 53 9.23 -21.87 -1.44
C THR A 53 7.95 -21.78 -2.26
N GLN A 54 7.56 -20.57 -2.67
CA GLN A 54 6.33 -20.37 -3.42
C GLN A 54 6.61 -20.76 -4.86
N THR A 55 6.32 -22.02 -5.18
CA THR A 55 5.40 -22.22 -6.29
C THR A 55 4.19 -21.34 -6.00
N ASP A 56 4.06 -20.20 -6.70
CA ASP A 56 2.84 -19.39 -6.72
C ASP A 56 1.67 -20.25 -7.22
N THR A 57 1.14 -21.09 -6.33
CA THR A 57 -0.16 -21.72 -6.48
C THR A 57 -1.16 -20.76 -5.87
N THR A 58 -1.41 -19.64 -6.57
CA THR A 58 -2.59 -18.81 -6.32
C THR A 58 -3.80 -19.75 -6.30
N THR A 59 -4.46 -19.87 -5.15
CA THR A 59 -5.67 -20.68 -5.06
C THR A 59 -6.76 -19.99 -5.88
N ILE A 60 -7.14 -20.61 -7.00
CA ILE A 60 -8.19 -20.10 -7.88
C ILE A 60 -9.52 -20.17 -7.14
N VAL A 61 -10.21 -19.04 -7.01
CA VAL A 61 -11.48 -18.95 -6.26
C VAL A 61 -12.71 -19.11 -7.18
N GLY A 62 -12.50 -19.24 -8.49
CA GLY A 62 -13.55 -19.38 -9.52
C GLY A 62 -13.21 -20.39 -10.62
N LYS A 63 -14.07 -20.47 -11.66
CA LYS A 63 -13.98 -21.47 -12.74
C LYS A 63 -13.60 -20.91 -14.12
N GLY A 64 -13.35 -19.60 -14.22
CA GLY A 64 -13.03 -18.97 -15.51
C GLY A 64 -11.58 -19.26 -15.93
N LYS A 65 -11.24 -19.00 -17.19
CA LYS A 65 -9.85 -18.97 -17.68
C LYS A 65 -9.47 -17.54 -18.02
N MET A 66 -8.28 -17.10 -17.63
CA MET A 66 -7.77 -15.77 -17.97
C MET A 66 -7.05 -15.82 -19.30
N ASN A 67 -7.11 -14.72 -20.05
CA ASN A 67 -6.32 -14.56 -21.26
C ASN A 67 -5.05 -13.75 -20.97
N CYS A 68 -4.01 -13.98 -21.75
CA CYS A 68 -2.80 -13.17 -21.70
C CYS A 68 -3.14 -11.72 -22.11
N GLY A 69 -2.57 -10.73 -21.42
CA GLY A 69 -2.87 -9.31 -21.57
C GLY A 69 -4.21 -8.88 -20.97
N GLU A 70 -4.94 -9.79 -20.31
CA GLU A 70 -6.19 -9.45 -19.64
C GLU A 70 -5.93 -8.60 -18.39
N GLY A 71 -6.51 -7.40 -18.37
CA GLY A 71 -6.44 -6.47 -17.26
C GLY A 71 -7.66 -6.46 -16.35
N GLY A 72 -7.46 -6.08 -15.09
CA GLY A 72 -8.57 -5.93 -14.16
C GLY A 72 -8.13 -5.67 -12.73
N LYS A 73 -9.10 -5.72 -11.82
CA LYS A 73 -8.77 -5.86 -10.39
C LYS A 73 -8.20 -7.24 -10.15
N TYR A 74 -7.22 -7.32 -9.26
CA TYR A 74 -6.61 -8.60 -8.90
C TYR A 74 -7.63 -9.64 -8.45
N GLU A 75 -8.63 -9.25 -7.66
CA GLU A 75 -9.68 -10.15 -7.18
C GLU A 75 -10.54 -10.76 -8.30
N ASP A 76 -10.71 -10.03 -9.42
CA ASP A 76 -11.48 -10.51 -10.56
C ASP A 76 -10.66 -11.50 -11.38
N LEU A 77 -9.37 -11.21 -11.57
CA LEU A 77 -8.43 -12.14 -12.20
C LEU A 77 -8.23 -13.39 -11.34
N LEU A 78 -8.37 -13.31 -10.00
CA LEU A 78 -8.28 -14.46 -9.09
C LEU A 78 -9.38 -15.51 -9.31
N LYS A 79 -10.52 -15.10 -9.88
CA LYS A 79 -11.64 -15.99 -10.21
C LYS A 79 -11.37 -16.82 -11.48
N LYS A 80 -10.24 -16.57 -12.14
CA LYS A 80 -9.86 -17.19 -13.40
C LYS A 80 -8.54 -17.97 -13.25
N THR A 81 -8.44 -19.18 -13.79
CA THR A 81 -7.20 -19.97 -13.86
C THR A 81 -6.29 -19.45 -14.98
N GLY A 82 -4.98 -19.45 -14.73
CA GLY A 82 -3.94 -19.23 -15.75
C GLY A 82 -3.33 -20.54 -16.27
N ASP A 83 -3.88 -21.69 -15.85
CA ASP A 83 -3.41 -23.05 -16.16
C ASP A 83 -1.91 -23.28 -15.86
N GLY A 84 -1.37 -22.56 -14.87
CA GLY A 84 0.05 -22.55 -14.53
C GLY A 84 0.95 -21.81 -15.52
N LYS A 85 0.38 -21.21 -16.57
CA LYS A 85 1.10 -20.51 -17.64
C LYS A 85 1.06 -18.99 -17.48
N LEU A 86 0.02 -18.46 -16.85
CA LEU A 86 -0.18 -17.03 -16.64
C LEU A 86 -0.16 -16.68 -15.15
N ASP A 87 0.54 -15.59 -14.84
CA ASP A 87 0.52 -14.93 -13.54
C ASP A 87 -0.22 -13.60 -13.63
N ARG A 88 -0.59 -13.04 -12.47
CA ARG A 88 -1.27 -11.74 -12.36
C ARG A 88 -0.26 -10.75 -11.80
N ASP A 89 0.26 -9.90 -12.65
CA ASP A 89 1.25 -8.90 -12.28
C ASP A 89 0.54 -7.65 -11.74
N HIS A 90 0.79 -7.30 -10.48
CA HIS A 90 0.22 -6.10 -9.86
C HIS A 90 0.94 -4.85 -10.36
N VAL A 91 0.17 -3.88 -10.87
CA VAL A 91 0.71 -2.63 -11.40
C VAL A 91 -0.04 -1.42 -10.83
N PRO A 92 0.61 -0.54 -10.04
CA PRO A 92 1.96 -0.71 -9.50
C PRO A 92 1.99 -1.88 -8.50
N SER A 93 3.19 -2.30 -8.09
CA SER A 93 3.34 -3.44 -7.20
C SER A 93 2.46 -3.35 -5.93
N LYS A 94 1.94 -4.50 -5.49
CA LYS A 94 1.17 -4.62 -4.25
C LYS A 94 1.86 -3.97 -3.05
N ALA A 95 3.18 -4.14 -2.95
CA ALA A 95 3.97 -3.59 -1.84
C ALA A 95 3.98 -2.06 -1.86
N ALA A 96 4.12 -1.43 -3.02
CA ALA A 96 4.06 0.03 -3.16
C ALA A 96 2.67 0.56 -2.79
N LEU A 97 1.59 -0.10 -3.24
CA LEU A 97 0.21 0.27 -2.85
C LEU A 97 -0.01 0.19 -1.33
N GLN A 98 0.51 -0.86 -0.69
CA GLN A 98 0.42 -1.01 0.76
C GLN A 98 1.24 0.03 1.51
N GLU A 99 2.44 0.36 1.05
CA GLU A 99 3.25 1.40 1.68
C GLU A 99 2.64 2.79 1.51
N ALA A 100 2.13 3.13 0.32
CA ALA A 100 1.43 4.39 0.08
C ALA A 100 0.20 4.55 0.98
N ALA A 101 -0.57 3.47 1.19
CA ALA A 101 -1.70 3.50 2.11
C ALA A 101 -1.28 3.75 3.57
N LYS A 102 -0.11 3.26 4.00
CA LYS A 102 0.42 3.59 5.34
C LYS A 102 0.78 5.06 5.45
N ASN A 103 1.48 5.60 4.44
CA ASN A 103 1.85 7.01 4.41
C ASN A 103 0.60 7.89 4.53
N LEU A 104 -0.48 7.56 3.80
CA LEU A 104 -1.76 8.26 3.89
C LEU A 104 -2.42 8.11 5.28
N ILE A 105 -2.39 6.92 5.87
CA ILE A 105 -2.92 6.71 7.23
C ILE A 105 -2.19 7.60 8.24
N GLU A 106 -0.87 7.69 8.14
CA GLU A 106 -0.04 8.53 9.00
C GLU A 106 -0.27 10.03 8.75
N GLU A 107 -0.24 10.45 7.48
CA GLU A 107 -0.43 11.84 7.05
C GLU A 107 -1.78 12.40 7.51
N TYR A 108 -2.85 11.61 7.38
CA TYR A 108 -4.21 12.01 7.77
C TYR A 108 -4.55 11.66 9.22
N GLY A 109 -3.62 11.08 10.00
CA GLY A 109 -3.85 10.73 11.41
C GLY A 109 -5.01 9.74 11.62
N ILE A 110 -5.17 8.78 10.71
CA ILE A 110 -6.30 7.85 10.71
C ILE A 110 -6.00 6.69 11.67
N ASP A 111 -6.75 6.59 12.76
CA ASP A 111 -6.64 5.42 13.65
C ASP A 111 -7.45 4.23 13.12
N LEU A 112 -6.83 3.04 13.07
CA LEU A 112 -7.43 1.78 12.64
C LEU A 112 -7.20 0.68 13.67
N THR A 113 -8.24 -0.11 13.95
CA THR A 113 -8.15 -1.28 14.84
C THR A 113 -7.32 -2.39 14.20
N LYS A 114 -6.89 -3.38 14.99
CA LYS A 114 -6.18 -4.57 14.48
C LYS A 114 -6.97 -5.30 13.39
N THR A 115 -8.29 -5.43 13.59
CA THR A 115 -9.21 -6.08 12.63
C THR A 115 -9.28 -5.29 11.33
N GLN A 116 -9.35 -3.96 11.43
CA GLN A 116 -9.34 -3.06 10.27
C GLN A 116 -8.01 -3.15 9.51
N LEU A 117 -6.87 -3.10 10.20
CA LEU A 117 -5.56 -3.28 9.58
C LEU A 117 -5.46 -4.62 8.84
N SER A 118 -5.95 -5.69 9.45
CA SER A 118 -5.94 -7.03 8.85
C SER A 118 -6.85 -7.14 7.63
N ALA A 119 -7.96 -6.40 7.60
CA ALA A 119 -8.87 -6.36 6.46
C ALA A 119 -8.33 -5.51 5.30
N LEU A 120 -7.52 -4.48 5.61
CA LEU A 120 -6.97 -3.54 4.62
C LEU A 120 -5.70 -4.08 3.96
N PHE A 121 -4.78 -4.64 4.76
CA PHE A 121 -3.43 -5.05 4.35
C PHE A 121 -3.27 -6.56 4.15
N GLY A 122 -2.10 -6.96 3.64
CA GLY A 122 -1.74 -8.36 3.38
C GLY A 122 -2.22 -8.86 2.01
N ASP A 123 -1.92 -10.13 1.71
CA ASP A 123 -2.19 -10.75 0.40
C ASP A 123 -3.68 -10.84 0.08
N THR A 124 -4.50 -10.99 1.11
CA THR A 124 -5.97 -11.09 1.00
C THR A 124 -6.68 -9.81 1.44
N GLY A 125 -5.91 -8.77 1.78
CA GLY A 125 -6.44 -7.46 2.17
C GLY A 125 -7.09 -6.72 1.02
N LEU A 126 -7.90 -5.72 1.35
CA LEU A 126 -8.66 -4.94 0.37
C LEU A 126 -7.74 -4.23 -0.63
N ILE A 127 -6.58 -3.72 -0.21
CA ILE A 127 -5.61 -3.08 -1.12
C ILE A 127 -5.11 -4.07 -2.18
N SER A 128 -4.73 -5.28 -1.76
CA SER A 128 -4.25 -6.33 -2.68
C SER A 128 -5.33 -6.75 -3.67
N LYS A 129 -6.57 -6.93 -3.19
CA LYS A 129 -7.73 -7.33 -4.00
C LYS A 129 -8.15 -6.29 -5.03
N GLN A 130 -8.17 -5.02 -4.62
CA GLN A 130 -8.64 -3.90 -5.44
C GLN A 130 -7.54 -3.36 -6.37
N GLY A 131 -6.26 -3.65 -6.09
CA GLY A 131 -5.13 -3.29 -6.94
C GLY A 131 -5.31 -3.78 -8.37
N LYS A 132 -4.86 -2.96 -9.32
CA LYS A 132 -4.85 -3.32 -10.75
C LYS A 132 -3.79 -4.39 -11.02
N ALA A 133 -4.13 -5.32 -11.89
CA ALA A 133 -3.22 -6.34 -12.34
C ALA A 133 -3.43 -6.67 -13.83
N ILE A 134 -2.39 -7.18 -14.47
CA ILE A 134 -2.42 -7.67 -15.85
C ILE A 134 -1.98 -9.13 -15.87
N ALA A 135 -2.72 -9.99 -16.57
CA ALA A 135 -2.36 -11.37 -16.80
C ALA A 135 -1.20 -11.47 -17.81
N ILE A 136 -0.05 -12.01 -17.41
CA ILE A 136 1.15 -12.14 -18.27
C ILE A 136 1.72 -13.56 -18.20
N PRO A 137 2.54 -13.98 -19.19
CA PRO A 137 3.22 -15.26 -19.12
C PRO A 137 4.05 -15.35 -17.83
N LYS A 138 3.92 -16.47 -17.13
CA LYS A 138 4.61 -16.71 -15.85
C LYS A 138 6.12 -16.53 -15.96
N LYS A 139 6.71 -16.96 -17.07
CA LYS A 139 8.14 -16.77 -17.32
C LYS A 139 8.51 -15.30 -17.51
N ASP A 140 7.66 -14.52 -18.17
CA ASP A 140 7.89 -13.08 -18.34
C ASP A 140 7.80 -12.37 -17.00
N HIS A 141 6.79 -12.70 -16.19
CA HIS A 141 6.70 -12.22 -14.81
C HIS A 141 7.96 -12.56 -14.01
N GLN A 142 8.39 -13.83 -14.06
CA GLN A 142 9.57 -14.31 -13.35
C GLN A 142 10.88 -13.70 -13.82
N LYS A 143 11.03 -13.41 -15.11
CA LYS A 143 12.31 -12.97 -15.70
C LYS A 143 12.42 -11.45 -15.73
N HIS A 144 11.32 -10.74 -15.98
CA HIS A 144 11.35 -9.33 -16.33
C HIS A 144 10.74 -8.41 -15.27
N SER A 145 9.81 -8.87 -14.44
CA SER A 145 9.27 -8.02 -13.38
C SER A 145 10.30 -7.77 -12.28
N GLU A 146 10.57 -6.49 -12.03
CA GLU A 146 11.46 -6.01 -10.97
C GLU A 146 10.92 -6.28 -9.57
N THR A 147 9.61 -6.55 -9.46
CA THR A 147 8.94 -6.74 -8.18
C THR A 147 8.56 -8.20 -7.92
N TYR A 148 8.83 -9.10 -8.88
CA TYR A 148 8.62 -10.53 -8.74
C TYR A 148 9.46 -11.13 -7.61
N GLY A 149 8.88 -12.06 -6.85
CA GLY A 149 9.63 -12.98 -5.99
C GLY A 149 10.56 -12.32 -4.97
N ARG A 150 10.10 -11.24 -4.29
CA ARG A 150 10.86 -10.47 -3.29
C ARG A 150 12.02 -9.62 -3.85
N ARG A 151 12.09 -9.39 -5.15
CA ARG A 151 13.09 -8.47 -5.75
C ARG A 151 12.82 -6.98 -5.45
N ASN A 152 11.67 -6.67 -4.86
CA ASN A 152 11.33 -5.32 -4.46
C ASN A 152 12.01 -4.97 -3.11
N SER A 153 13.08 -4.17 -3.15
CA SER A 153 13.80 -3.75 -1.92
C SER A 153 12.98 -2.75 -1.09
N PRO A 154 13.21 -2.64 0.23
CA PRO A 154 12.52 -1.66 1.07
C PRO A 154 12.63 -0.22 0.56
N GLU A 155 13.80 0.17 0.03
CA GLU A 155 14.04 1.51 -0.53
C GLU A 155 13.24 1.74 -1.79
N LYS A 156 13.15 0.73 -2.67
CA LYS A 156 12.33 0.79 -3.87
C LYS A 156 10.84 0.88 -3.52
N ILE A 157 10.37 0.09 -2.56
CA ILE A 157 8.97 0.14 -2.09
C ILE A 157 8.62 1.55 -1.60
N LYS A 158 9.49 2.17 -0.81
CA LYS A 158 9.28 3.53 -0.31
C LYS A 158 9.26 4.55 -1.45
N GLY A 159 10.24 4.51 -2.34
CA GLY A 159 10.27 5.42 -3.49
C GLY A 159 9.08 5.24 -4.44
N ASP A 160 8.62 4.01 -4.64
CA ASP A 160 7.44 3.71 -5.46
C ASP A 160 6.14 4.19 -4.81
N ALA A 161 6.08 4.19 -3.48
CA ALA A 161 4.92 4.65 -2.72
C ALA A 161 4.76 6.18 -2.74
N GLU A 162 5.83 6.93 -3.00
CA GLU A 162 5.79 8.39 -3.15
C GLU A 162 5.18 8.82 -4.49
N ASP A 163 5.28 7.98 -5.53
CA ASP A 163 4.71 8.23 -6.85
C ASP A 163 4.29 6.93 -7.55
N LEU A 164 3.07 6.49 -7.22
CA LEU A 164 2.47 5.26 -7.73
C LEU A 164 2.26 5.31 -9.25
N GLN A 165 2.07 6.50 -9.82
CA GLN A 165 1.96 6.66 -11.27
C GLN A 165 3.30 6.36 -11.95
N LYS A 166 4.40 6.93 -11.45
CA LYS A 166 5.74 6.62 -11.97
C LYS A 166 6.11 5.16 -11.77
N ALA A 167 5.75 4.57 -10.62
CA ALA A 167 5.94 3.14 -10.38
C ALA A 167 5.21 2.29 -11.42
N ALA A 168 3.92 2.56 -11.66
CA ALA A 168 3.12 1.85 -12.65
C ALA A 168 3.66 2.00 -14.09
N GLN A 169 4.12 3.21 -14.44
CA GLN A 169 4.76 3.47 -15.73
C GLN A 169 6.02 2.64 -15.91
N ARG A 170 6.91 2.63 -14.91
CA ARG A 170 8.13 1.83 -14.96
C ARG A 170 7.81 0.34 -15.02
N ASP A 171 6.98 -0.16 -14.12
CA ASP A 171 6.63 -1.59 -14.02
C ASP A 171 6.09 -2.11 -15.37
N THR A 172 5.20 -1.34 -16.02
CA THR A 172 4.65 -1.73 -17.32
C THR A 172 5.63 -1.60 -18.47
N LYS A 173 6.47 -0.56 -18.45
CA LYS A 173 7.48 -0.34 -19.49
C LYS A 173 8.54 -1.44 -19.48
N THR A 174 8.96 -1.88 -18.29
CA THR A 174 9.95 -2.98 -18.14
C THR A 174 9.47 -4.27 -18.80
N ILE A 175 8.18 -4.62 -18.69
CA ILE A 175 7.62 -5.79 -19.37
C ILE A 175 7.42 -5.55 -20.87
N GLU A 176 6.90 -4.39 -21.29
CA GLU A 176 6.68 -4.06 -22.71
C GLU A 176 7.99 -4.12 -23.51
N GLU A 177 9.07 -3.54 -22.96
CA GLU A 177 10.38 -3.41 -23.61
C GLU A 177 11.29 -4.63 -23.39
N ALA A 178 10.84 -5.63 -22.63
CA ALA A 178 11.63 -6.83 -22.37
C ALA A 178 12.01 -7.56 -23.66
N GLU A 179 13.31 -7.85 -23.79
CA GLU A 179 13.85 -8.71 -24.85
C GLU A 179 13.66 -10.20 -24.52
N GLY A 180 13.25 -10.97 -25.52
CA GLY A 180 13.04 -12.41 -25.38
C GLY A 180 11.93 -12.76 -24.39
N LYS A 181 10.84 -11.98 -24.42
CA LYS A 181 9.57 -12.28 -23.75
C LYS A 181 8.84 -13.42 -24.46
N ASP A 182 8.17 -14.27 -23.69
CA ASP A 182 7.35 -15.39 -24.16
C ASP A 182 5.96 -14.94 -24.65
N MET A 183 5.61 -13.68 -24.43
CA MET A 183 4.39 -13.03 -24.93
C MET A 183 4.34 -13.03 -26.47
N ASP A 184 3.26 -13.58 -27.03
CA ASP A 184 2.97 -13.47 -28.47
C ASP A 184 2.40 -12.09 -28.85
N ASP A 185 2.29 -11.81 -30.15
CA ASP A 185 1.86 -10.49 -30.66
C ASP A 185 0.45 -10.12 -30.15
N GLU A 186 -0.48 -11.08 -30.13
CA GLU A 186 -1.84 -10.84 -29.63
C GLU A 186 -1.84 -10.47 -28.14
N CYS A 187 -1.04 -11.17 -27.33
CA CYS A 187 -0.91 -10.82 -25.92
C CYS A 187 -0.18 -9.48 -25.73
N ALA A 188 0.85 -9.19 -26.52
CA ALA A 188 1.58 -7.93 -26.45
C ALA A 188 0.67 -6.72 -26.74
N GLU A 189 -0.20 -6.83 -27.74
CA GLU A 189 -1.19 -5.80 -28.04
C GLU A 189 -2.19 -5.58 -26.89
N LYS A 190 -2.72 -6.67 -26.31
CA LYS A 190 -3.65 -6.59 -25.17
C LYS A 190 -2.98 -6.04 -23.92
N TYR A 191 -1.76 -6.52 -23.62
CA TYR A 191 -0.93 -6.03 -22.52
C TYR A 191 -0.70 -4.53 -22.65
N LYS A 192 -0.25 -4.07 -23.82
CA LYS A 192 0.00 -2.66 -24.09
C LYS A 192 -1.26 -1.82 -23.89
N LYS A 193 -2.40 -2.29 -24.39
CA LYS A 193 -3.68 -1.59 -24.20
C LYS A 193 -4.02 -1.41 -22.71
N GLU A 194 -3.93 -2.47 -21.90
CA GLU A 194 -4.19 -2.33 -20.46
C GLU A 194 -3.12 -1.48 -19.76
N ALA A 195 -1.85 -1.66 -20.12
CA ALA A 195 -0.76 -0.86 -19.58
C ALA A 195 -0.97 0.64 -19.85
N ASP A 196 -1.39 1.02 -21.05
CA ASP A 196 -1.71 2.40 -21.41
C ASP A 196 -2.88 2.94 -20.58
N GLU A 197 -3.91 2.16 -20.30
CA GLU A 197 -5.00 2.57 -19.39
C GLU A 197 -4.51 2.76 -17.96
N ILE A 198 -3.62 1.89 -17.47
CA ILE A 198 -3.03 2.02 -16.13
C ILE A 198 -2.15 3.28 -16.03
N ARG A 199 -1.31 3.55 -17.05
CA ARG A 199 -0.39 4.71 -17.08
C ARG A 199 -1.11 6.07 -17.09
N LYS A 200 -2.36 6.11 -17.58
CA LYS A 200 -3.21 7.32 -17.56
C LYS A 200 -3.61 7.72 -16.15
N LYS A 201 -3.64 6.78 -15.20
CA LYS A 201 -4.02 7.06 -13.83
C LYS A 201 -2.94 7.90 -13.14
N THR A 202 -3.36 9.03 -12.61
CA THR A 202 -2.48 9.97 -11.90
C THR A 202 -2.18 9.48 -10.48
N ASN A 203 -1.07 9.94 -9.89
CA ASN A 203 -0.73 9.59 -8.51
C ASN A 203 -1.86 9.99 -7.52
N ALA A 204 -2.44 11.18 -7.70
CA ALA A 204 -3.57 11.64 -6.89
C ALA A 204 -4.83 10.75 -7.02
N GLU A 205 -5.05 10.10 -8.16
CA GLU A 205 -6.14 9.13 -8.33
C GLU A 205 -5.85 7.81 -7.61
N TYR A 206 -4.58 7.37 -7.56
CA TYR A 206 -4.20 6.23 -6.73
C TYR A 206 -4.42 6.53 -5.25
N GLU A 207 -3.94 7.68 -4.76
CA GLU A 207 -4.13 8.10 -3.36
C GLU A 207 -5.61 8.21 -3.00
N ARG A 208 -6.42 8.81 -3.88
CA ARG A 208 -7.88 8.90 -3.69
C ARG A 208 -8.53 7.53 -3.56
N ASP A 209 -8.13 6.57 -4.38
CA ASP A 209 -8.65 5.21 -4.30
C ASP A 209 -8.21 4.53 -3.00
N LEU A 210 -6.94 4.67 -2.59
CA LEU A 210 -6.45 4.12 -1.33
C LEU A 210 -7.19 4.71 -0.13
N LEU A 211 -7.39 6.03 -0.08
CA LEU A 211 -8.17 6.71 0.95
C LEU A 211 -9.61 6.19 1.01
N LYS A 212 -10.22 5.91 -0.15
CA LYS A 212 -11.55 5.30 -0.22
C LYS A 212 -11.58 3.92 0.42
N LEU A 213 -10.58 3.07 0.16
CA LEU A 213 -10.47 1.74 0.78
C LEU A 213 -10.23 1.83 2.29
N ILE A 214 -9.35 2.74 2.73
CA ILE A 214 -9.09 3.01 4.15
C ILE A 214 -10.39 3.40 4.87
N LYS A 215 -11.14 4.35 4.29
CA LYS A 215 -12.43 4.81 4.82
C LYS A 215 -13.45 3.68 4.87
N GLU A 216 -13.56 2.90 3.79
CA GLU A 216 -14.48 1.77 3.72
C GLU A 216 -14.22 0.75 4.84
N VAL A 217 -12.96 0.40 5.09
CA VAL A 217 -12.60 -0.52 6.17
C VAL A 217 -12.92 0.08 7.52
N LYS A 218 -12.59 1.36 7.76
CA LYS A 218 -12.87 2.06 9.02
C LYS A 218 -14.37 2.10 9.35
N GLU A 219 -15.21 2.28 8.35
CA GLU A 219 -16.66 2.42 8.53
C GLU A 219 -17.38 1.06 8.62
N LYS A 220 -16.93 0.06 7.86
CA LYS A 220 -17.66 -1.21 7.71
C LYS A 220 -17.14 -2.34 8.60
N ILE A 221 -15.88 -2.30 9.02
CA ILE A 221 -15.27 -3.34 9.85
C ILE A 221 -15.20 -2.83 11.30
N LYS A 222 -15.86 -3.56 12.21
CA LYS A 222 -15.92 -3.26 13.64
C LYS A 222 -14.81 -3.95 14.42
#